data_AF-A0A242CH18-F1
#
_entry.id   AF-A0A242CH18-F1
#
_cell.length_a   1.000
_cell.length_b   1.000
_cell.length_c   1.000
_cell.angle_alpha   90.00
_cell.angle_beta   90.00
_cell.angle_gamma   90.00
#
_symmetry.space_group_name_H-M   'P 1'
#
loop_
_entity.id
_entity.type
_entity.pdbx_description
1 polymer ?
#
loop_
_entity_poly.entity_id
_entity_poly.type
_entity_poly.pdbx_seq_one_letter_code
_entity_poly.pdbx_strand_id
1 'polypeptide(L)'
;MKDLQNMIPEGTPNTFKTTETMKNGAKHEFQLSDSPKAIVRWHEPDPIAAAKFPDSASGSRWTAQIKIGNKQVTIDGLWTKKQN
;
A
#
# COMPACT_ATOMS: atom_id res chain seq x y z
N MET A 1 5.30 15.27 -5.76
CA MET A 1 3.90 15.28 -5.26
C MET A 1 2.89 15.77 -6.31
N LYS A 2 3.30 16.54 -7.33
CA LYS A 2 2.42 16.97 -8.44
C LYS A 2 2.05 15.83 -9.41
N ASP A 3 2.87 14.81 -9.51
CA ASP A 3 2.77 13.81 -10.59
C ASP A 3 1.61 12.81 -10.40
N LEU A 4 1.18 12.57 -9.16
CA LEU A 4 0.10 11.62 -8.87
C LEU A 4 -1.30 12.22 -9.08
N GLN A 5 -1.48 13.53 -8.86
CA GLN A 5 -2.78 14.18 -9.08
C GLN A 5 -3.17 14.22 -10.55
N ASN A 6 -2.19 14.40 -11.45
CA ASN A 6 -2.41 14.40 -12.90
C ASN A 6 -2.81 13.01 -13.46
N MET A 7 -2.63 11.94 -12.69
CA MET A 7 -3.06 10.59 -13.07
C MET A 7 -4.54 10.35 -12.75
N ILE A 8 -5.18 11.22 -11.94
CA ILE A 8 -6.59 11.11 -11.63
C ILE A 8 -7.36 11.82 -12.75
N PRO A 9 -8.24 11.13 -13.50
CA PRO A 9 -9.02 11.75 -14.57
C PRO A 9 -9.82 12.95 -14.04
N GLU A 10 -9.82 14.04 -14.80
CA GLU A 10 -10.64 15.21 -14.49
C GLU A 10 -12.11 14.81 -14.33
N GLY A 11 -12.74 15.25 -13.24
CA GLY A 11 -14.12 14.88 -12.91
C GLY A 11 -14.27 13.62 -12.06
N THR A 12 -13.18 12.94 -11.67
CA THR A 12 -13.26 11.82 -10.72
C THR A 12 -13.72 12.34 -9.34
N PRO A 13 -14.89 11.94 -8.83
CA PRO A 13 -15.37 12.41 -7.54
C PRO A 13 -14.44 11.89 -6.43
N ASN A 14 -13.98 12.80 -5.58
CA ASN A 14 -13.24 12.43 -4.39
C ASN A 14 -14.16 11.69 -3.42
N THR A 15 -14.03 10.37 -3.38
CA THR A 15 -14.79 9.49 -2.47
C THR A 15 -13.98 9.09 -1.23
N PHE A 16 -12.84 9.73 -0.97
CA PHE A 16 -12.03 9.44 0.22
C PHE A 16 -12.86 9.70 1.48
N LYS A 17 -13.18 8.63 2.19
CA LYS A 17 -13.77 8.69 3.53
C LYS A 17 -12.65 8.52 4.55
N THR A 18 -12.61 9.38 5.54
CA THR A 18 -11.76 9.19 6.72
C THR A 18 -12.20 7.89 7.40
N THR A 19 -11.36 6.86 7.34
CA THR A 19 -11.64 5.61 8.06
C THR A 19 -11.21 5.76 9.51
N GLU A 20 -11.90 5.06 10.41
CA GLU A 20 -11.46 4.90 11.80
C GLU A 20 -10.03 4.33 11.84
N THR A 21 -9.32 4.60 12.94
CA THR A 21 -7.91 4.31 13.23
C THR A 21 -7.40 3.07 12.48
N MET A 22 -6.40 3.25 11.61
CA MET A 22 -5.77 2.13 10.90
C MET A 22 -5.37 1.05 11.90
N LYS A 23 -5.84 -0.17 11.68
CA LYS A 23 -5.51 -1.32 12.53
C LYS A 23 -4.34 -2.08 11.91
N ASN A 24 -3.46 -2.62 12.75
CA ASN A 24 -2.42 -3.51 12.25
C ASN A 24 -3.05 -4.71 11.52
N GLY A 25 -2.52 -5.06 10.36
CA GLY A 25 -3.05 -6.11 9.51
C GLY A 25 -4.32 -5.74 8.75
N ALA A 26 -4.80 -4.50 8.83
CA ALA A 26 -5.97 -4.04 8.07
C ALA A 26 -5.78 -4.32 6.58
N LYS A 27 -6.74 -5.05 6.00
CA LYS A 27 -6.72 -5.48 4.61
C LYS A 27 -7.87 -4.79 3.87
N HIS A 28 -7.53 -4.07 2.81
CA HIS A 28 -8.48 -3.44 1.91
C HIS A 28 -8.36 -4.09 0.53
N GLU A 29 -9.50 -4.49 -0.03
CA GLU A 29 -9.58 -5.14 -1.33
C GLU A 29 -10.42 -4.27 -2.27
N PHE A 30 -9.87 -3.97 -3.43
CA PHE A 30 -10.49 -3.16 -4.45
C PHE A 30 -10.61 -3.99 -5.73
N GLN A 31 -11.83 -4.02 -6.29
CA GLN A 31 -12.08 -4.61 -7.60
C GLN A 31 -11.77 -3.55 -8.65
N LEU A 32 -10.77 -3.78 -9.50
CA LEU A 32 -10.48 -2.92 -10.64
C LEU A 32 -11.39 -3.30 -11.82
N SER A 33 -11.82 -2.32 -12.60
CA SER A 33 -12.78 -2.47 -13.70
C SER A 33 -12.33 -3.45 -14.80
N ASP A 34 -11.03 -3.50 -15.10
CA ASP A 34 -10.47 -4.28 -16.21
C ASP A 34 -9.53 -5.43 -15.78
N SER A 35 -9.67 -5.92 -14.53
CA SER A 35 -8.78 -6.89 -13.82
C SER A 35 -7.52 -6.28 -13.20
N PRO A 36 -6.83 -6.98 -12.28
CA PRO A 36 -7.26 -7.92 -11.23
C PRO A 36 -7.48 -7.20 -9.88
N LYS A 37 -7.95 -7.92 -8.83
CA LYS A 37 -8.13 -7.36 -7.47
C LYS A 37 -6.85 -6.70 -6.96
N ALA A 38 -6.98 -5.46 -6.52
CA ALA A 38 -5.95 -4.75 -5.77
C ALA A 38 -6.17 -5.00 -4.27
N ILE A 39 -5.11 -5.37 -3.57
CA ILE A 39 -5.11 -5.65 -2.13
C ILE A 39 -4.07 -4.74 -1.50
N VAL A 40 -4.50 -3.95 -0.52
CA VAL A 40 -3.65 -3.12 0.32
C VAL A 40 -3.70 -3.67 1.74
N ARG A 41 -2.55 -4.01 2.31
CA ARG A 41 -2.43 -4.48 3.69
C ARG A 41 -1.55 -3.52 4.49
N TRP A 42 -2.08 -2.98 5.57
CA TRP A 42 -1.34 -2.10 6.48
C TRP A 42 -0.65 -2.89 7.58
N HIS A 43 0.56 -2.47 7.91
CA HIS A 43 1.40 -3.03 8.96
C HIS A 43 1.83 -1.88 9.88
N GLU A 44 1.63 -2.09 11.19
CA GLU A 44 2.13 -1.17 12.20
C GLU A 44 3.67 -1.22 12.30
N PRO A 45 4.32 -0.21 12.91
CA PRO A 45 5.74 -0.26 13.18
C PRO A 45 6.07 -1.42 14.12
N ASP A 46 6.93 -2.33 13.69
CA ASP A 46 7.36 -3.48 14.48
C ASP A 46 8.66 -3.16 15.23
N PRO A 47 8.65 -3.07 16.57
CA PRO A 47 9.84 -2.78 17.35
C PRO A 47 10.93 -3.87 17.23
N ILE A 48 10.57 -5.11 16.89
CA ILE A 48 11.52 -6.19 16.61
C ILE A 48 12.23 -5.93 15.28
N ALA A 49 11.50 -5.45 14.27
CA ALA A 49 12.08 -5.03 13.01
C ALA A 49 12.98 -3.80 13.19
N ALA A 50 12.59 -2.84 14.03
CA ALA A 50 13.42 -1.69 14.39
C ALA A 50 14.74 -2.11 15.07
N ALA A 51 14.68 -3.10 15.95
CA ALA A 51 15.86 -3.61 16.66
C ALA A 51 16.79 -4.43 15.75
N LYS A 52 16.23 -5.20 14.80
CA LYS A 52 17.02 -6.05 13.89
C LYS A 52 17.54 -5.31 12.66
N PHE A 53 16.81 -4.29 12.20
CA PHE A 53 17.10 -3.56 10.97
C PHE A 53 16.94 -2.05 11.24
N PRO A 54 17.99 -1.36 11.70
CA PRO A 54 17.90 0.05 12.11
C PRO A 54 17.49 0.99 10.97
N ASP A 55 17.74 0.62 9.71
CA ASP A 55 17.31 1.37 8.52
C ASP A 55 15.95 0.92 7.96
N SER A 56 15.25 -0.02 8.63
CA SER A 56 13.99 -0.56 8.12
C SER A 56 12.82 0.37 8.36
N ALA A 57 12.13 0.74 7.28
CA ALA A 57 10.89 1.50 7.35
C ALA A 57 9.81 0.79 8.21
N SER A 58 9.77 -0.55 8.20
CA SER A 58 8.81 -1.32 8.98
C SER A 58 9.03 -1.23 10.50
N GLY A 59 10.17 -0.76 10.96
CA GLY A 59 10.46 -0.57 12.38
C GLY A 59 10.08 0.81 12.92
N SER A 60 10.09 1.84 12.06
CA SER A 60 9.94 3.24 12.50
C SER A 60 8.63 3.89 12.08
N ARG A 61 7.89 3.32 11.11
CA ARG A 61 6.66 3.92 10.59
C ARG A 61 5.68 2.86 10.11
N TRP A 62 4.42 3.26 9.92
CA TRP A 62 3.42 2.44 9.27
C TRP A 62 3.84 2.11 7.84
N THR A 63 3.69 0.86 7.45
CA THR A 63 4.01 0.39 6.10
C THR A 63 2.79 -0.23 5.45
N ALA A 64 2.71 -0.16 4.12
CA ALA A 64 1.64 -0.77 3.35
C ALA A 64 2.24 -1.74 2.33
N GLN A 65 1.67 -2.94 2.26
CA GLN A 65 1.91 -3.87 1.17
C GLN A 65 0.79 -3.71 0.14
N ILE A 66 1.16 -3.34 -1.09
CA ILE A 66 0.21 -3.16 -2.20
C ILE A 66 0.44 -4.28 -3.22
N LYS A 67 -0.61 -5.03 -3.51
CA LYS A 67 -0.61 -6.13 -4.49
C LYS A 67 -1.74 -5.93 -5.49
N ILE A 68 -1.44 -6.02 -6.79
CA ILE A 68 -2.44 -5.99 -7.85
C ILE A 68 -2.29 -7.27 -8.67
N GLY A 69 -3.23 -8.20 -8.50
CA GLY A 69 -3.17 -9.52 -9.15
C GLY A 69 -1.92 -10.29 -8.73
N ASN A 70 -1.06 -10.64 -9.69
CA ASN A 70 0.19 -11.38 -9.44
C ASN A 70 1.40 -10.46 -9.24
N LYS A 71 1.21 -9.14 -9.20
CA LYS A 71 2.27 -8.15 -9.01
C LYS A 71 2.19 -7.50 -7.64
N GLN A 72 3.33 -7.24 -7.03
CA GLN A 72 3.47 -6.53 -5.77
C GLN A 72 4.37 -5.31 -5.98
N VAL A 73 4.06 -4.21 -5.31
CA VAL A 73 4.91 -3.01 -5.28
C VAL A 73 6.02 -3.19 -4.26
N THR A 74 7.26 -2.94 -4.65
CA THR A 74 8.41 -2.84 -3.74
C THR A 74 8.43 -1.48 -3.05
N ILE A 75 9.25 -1.34 -2.01
CA ILE A 75 9.42 -0.07 -1.29
C ILE A 75 9.88 1.07 -2.20
N ASP A 76 10.58 0.76 -3.29
CA ASP A 76 11.07 1.71 -4.29
C ASP A 76 10.00 2.11 -5.33
N GLY A 77 8.76 1.62 -5.18
CA GLY A 77 7.67 1.88 -6.12
C GLY A 77 7.71 1.04 -7.40
N LEU A 78 8.60 0.04 -7.47
CA LEU A 78 8.71 -0.85 -8.63
C LEU A 78 7.76 -2.03 -8.51
N TRP A 79 7.22 -2.48 -9.64
CA TRP A 79 6.35 -3.66 -9.69
C TRP A 79 7.16 -4.93 -9.89
N THR A 80 7.06 -5.88 -8.97
CA THR A 80 7.65 -7.21 -9.10
C THR A 80 6.54 -8.24 -9.27
N LYS A 81 6.77 -9.25 -10.12
CA LYS A 81 5.95 -10.46 -10.08
C LYS A 81 6.29 -11.18 -8.78
N LYS A 82 5.27 -11.58 -8.03
CA LYS A 82 5.47 -12.34 -6.79
C LYS A 82 6.31 -13.58 -7.13
N GLN A 83 7.57 -13.60 -6.68
CA GLN A 83 8.37 -14.82 -6.71
C GLN A 83 7.86 -15.68 -5.56
N ASN A 84 7.54 -16.94 -5.88
CA ASN A 84 6.82 -17.91 -5.04
C ASN A 84 7.16 -17.86 -3.56
#